data_AF-A0AAV9ZUH5-F1
#
_entry.id   AF-A0AAV9ZUH5-F1
#
_cell.length_a   1.000
_cell.length_b   1.000
_cell.length_c   1.000
_cell.angle_alpha   90.00
_cell.angle_beta   90.00
_cell.angle_gamma   90.00
#
_symmetry.space_group_name_H-M   'P 1'
#
loop_
_entity.id
_entity.type
_entity.pdbx_description
1 polymer ?
#
loop_
_entity_poly.entity_id
_entity_poly.type
_entity_poly.pdbx_seq_one_letter_code
_entity_poly.pdbx_strand_id
1 'polypeptide(L)'
;MNANSYSSSDGLPSLSSTPSWHSTPGLPSLPPNSEGWGSSPANNRHCIPNHAGTPSPPTGAFNFDHHRSSSPLSSVEQQVDSRHHAFLPPTPVVIKPLFIDTLARDMRLEDSQTQSLHDFVALGSTGGGLSQADLVTRLYMLAVQFSDMAERRRIAAAETPTDFTGLWKDLKIRLSGNFTFTKDQEKNIRGVVRDVIIEPSRTVYSTMHHDVLDILKKRTESLSLDNVFGVPAREQALGSQVRAAGSSVRNAFRTEYQIVASIQPKSWLSLAQFTYDCVQKYKSGGVPADIPSSYSAHLALLRRFAFDNPDLASAPASAPASTPTPRKRARVPAGKGKNKPRGGRIAAGEDFWGRVDEFFRKEVEDRGTNLTGPKWKPYIDKLVVDDNANFRGQTPGRAVEGPAQAVGMHLAPTPRVGGSSSSSSVARLQNLLS
;
A
#
# COMPACT_ATOMS: atom_id res chain seq x y z
N MET A 1 -26.08 -45.85 39.25
CA MET A 1 -25.36 -45.16 40.34
C MET A 1 -24.79 -43.87 39.79
N ASN A 2 -25.27 -42.75 40.35
CA ASN A 2 -24.98 -41.33 40.08
C ASN A 2 -25.04 -40.82 38.64
N ALA A 3 -26.27 -40.54 38.22
CA ALA A 3 -26.60 -39.64 37.11
C ALA A 3 -26.80 -38.23 37.67
N ASN A 4 -26.11 -37.23 37.10
CA ASN A 4 -26.42 -35.82 37.31
C ASN A 4 -26.95 -35.25 35.99
N SER A 5 -28.27 -35.10 35.95
CA SER A 5 -29.06 -34.43 34.93
C SER A 5 -29.09 -32.93 35.22
N TYR A 6 -28.48 -32.11 34.35
CA TYR A 6 -28.73 -30.68 34.30
C TYR A 6 -29.68 -30.37 33.15
N SER A 7 -30.89 -29.98 33.53
CA SER A 7 -31.92 -29.40 32.67
C SER A 7 -31.87 -27.89 32.87
N SER A 8 -31.60 -27.14 31.81
CA SER A 8 -31.85 -25.70 31.77
C SER A 8 -32.32 -25.32 30.38
N SER A 9 -33.65 -25.29 30.27
CA SER A 9 -34.40 -24.51 29.31
C SER A 9 -34.36 -23.04 29.73
N ASP A 10 -33.82 -22.16 28.90
CA ASP A 10 -34.16 -20.73 28.97
C ASP A 10 -34.23 -20.13 27.57
N GLY A 11 -35.40 -19.53 27.31
CA GLY A 11 -35.82 -19.01 26.02
C GLY A 11 -35.09 -17.73 25.62
N LEU A 12 -34.78 -17.64 24.33
CA LEU A 12 -34.30 -16.42 23.68
C LEU A 12 -35.50 -15.63 23.13
N PRO A 13 -35.63 -14.33 23.44
CA PRO A 13 -36.60 -13.47 22.78
C PRO A 13 -36.12 -13.08 21.37
N SER A 14 -37.01 -13.15 20.40
CA SER A 14 -36.79 -12.64 19.05
C SER A 14 -36.88 -11.11 19.04
N LEU A 15 -35.81 -10.45 18.58
CA LEU A 15 -35.80 -9.03 18.27
C LEU A 15 -35.46 -8.86 16.79
N SER A 16 -36.50 -8.91 15.96
CA SER A 16 -36.46 -8.43 14.58
C SER A 16 -36.84 -6.95 14.56
N SER A 17 -35.87 -6.06 14.36
CA SER A 17 -36.12 -4.65 14.06
C SER A 17 -34.94 -4.10 13.27
N THR A 18 -35.03 -4.16 11.93
CA THR A 18 -34.13 -3.44 11.02
C THR A 18 -34.65 -2.01 10.81
N PRO A 19 -33.83 -0.96 10.99
CA PRO A 19 -34.26 0.40 10.73
C PRO A 19 -34.35 0.69 9.22
N SER A 20 -35.51 1.21 8.82
CA SER A 20 -35.79 1.85 7.54
C SER A 20 -34.93 3.10 7.38
N TRP A 21 -34.09 3.15 6.34
CA TRP A 21 -33.35 4.35 5.97
C TRP A 21 -34.24 5.24 5.10
N HIS A 22 -34.60 6.40 5.64
CA HIS A 22 -35.29 7.46 4.92
C HIS A 22 -34.38 8.10 3.87
N SER A 23 -34.93 8.24 2.66
CA SER A 23 -34.34 8.92 1.51
C SER A 23 -34.20 10.43 1.76
N THR A 24 -33.00 10.97 1.53
CA THR A 24 -32.73 12.40 1.46
C THR A 24 -33.06 12.96 0.07
N PRO A 25 -33.70 14.14 -0.06
CA PRO A 25 -34.02 14.73 -1.36
C PRO A 25 -32.81 15.40 -2.03
N GLY A 26 -32.78 15.32 -3.35
CA GLY A 26 -31.66 15.70 -4.21
C GLY A 26 -31.43 17.21 -4.37
N LEU A 27 -30.15 17.57 -4.53
CA LEU A 27 -29.68 18.87 -4.97
C LEU A 27 -29.53 18.89 -6.51
N PRO A 28 -29.72 20.06 -7.16
CA PRO A 28 -29.76 20.19 -8.61
C PRO A 28 -28.37 20.14 -9.25
N SER A 29 -28.31 19.46 -10.39
CA SER A 29 -27.13 19.29 -11.25
C SER A 29 -26.82 20.55 -12.07
N LEU A 30 -25.57 20.99 -12.04
CA LEU A 30 -25.00 21.99 -12.96
C LEU A 30 -24.74 21.37 -14.35
N PRO A 31 -24.77 22.18 -15.43
CA PRO A 31 -24.63 21.69 -16.80
C PRO A 31 -23.18 21.34 -17.18
N PRO A 32 -22.96 20.36 -18.09
CA PRO A 32 -21.63 19.99 -18.54
C PRO A 32 -21.13 20.94 -19.64
N ASN A 33 -19.93 21.47 -19.43
CA ASN A 33 -19.18 22.23 -20.43
C ASN A 33 -18.62 21.26 -21.48
N SER A 34 -19.02 21.46 -22.74
CA SER A 34 -18.63 20.65 -23.89
C SER A 34 -17.52 21.34 -24.67
N GLU A 35 -16.30 20.83 -24.61
CA GLU A 35 -15.27 21.12 -25.60
C GLU A 35 -14.83 19.81 -26.26
N GLY A 36 -15.17 19.72 -27.54
CA GLY A 36 -14.83 18.61 -28.40
C GLY A 36 -13.39 18.71 -28.88
N TRP A 37 -12.73 17.55 -28.97
CA TRP A 37 -11.53 17.39 -29.76
C TRP A 37 -11.68 16.19 -30.68
N GLY A 38 -11.30 16.44 -31.94
CA GLY A 38 -11.59 15.67 -33.13
C GLY A 38 -11.04 14.26 -33.16
N SER A 39 -11.69 13.47 -34.01
CA SER A 39 -11.34 12.12 -34.41
C SER A 39 -10.15 12.05 -35.37
N SER A 40 -9.51 10.87 -35.35
CA SER A 40 -8.80 10.16 -36.45
C SER A 40 -7.28 10.37 -36.64
N PRO A 41 -6.55 9.41 -37.27
CA PRO A 41 -6.69 7.95 -37.29
C PRO A 41 -5.33 7.20 -37.12
N ALA A 42 -5.36 5.90 -37.43
CA ALA A 42 -4.36 4.86 -37.23
C ALA A 42 -2.98 5.00 -37.91
N ASN A 43 -2.05 4.19 -37.38
CA ASN A 43 -0.92 3.50 -38.03
C ASN A 43 0.29 4.36 -38.50
N ASN A 44 1.44 4.21 -37.84
CA ASN A 44 2.62 3.62 -38.49
C ASN A 44 3.78 3.35 -37.52
N ARG A 45 4.40 2.18 -37.70
CA ARG A 45 5.74 1.85 -37.22
C ARG A 45 6.75 2.74 -37.93
N HIS A 46 7.73 3.31 -37.22
CA HIS A 46 9.07 3.60 -37.73
C HIS A 46 10.06 3.62 -36.56
N CYS A 47 11.12 2.82 -36.68
CA CYS A 47 12.30 2.83 -35.82
C CYS A 47 13.27 3.91 -36.32
N ILE A 48 13.77 4.83 -35.48
CA ILE A 48 15.16 5.37 -35.55
C ILE A 48 15.56 5.94 -34.14
N PRO A 49 16.80 6.39 -33.86
CA PRO A 49 17.69 5.78 -32.86
C PRO A 49 18.08 6.71 -31.70
N ASN A 50 18.93 6.19 -30.80
CA ASN A 50 19.60 6.91 -29.72
C ASN A 50 20.22 8.25 -30.15
N HIS A 51 19.84 9.33 -29.45
CA HIS A 51 20.69 10.50 -29.24
C HIS A 51 20.78 10.81 -27.75
N ALA A 52 21.96 10.59 -27.19
CA ALA A 52 22.39 11.14 -25.92
C ALA A 52 22.71 12.63 -26.10
N GLY A 53 22.21 13.46 -25.18
CA GLY A 53 22.46 14.90 -25.18
C GLY A 53 21.61 15.59 -24.14
N THR A 54 22.04 15.54 -22.87
CA THR A 54 21.52 16.37 -21.78
C THR A 54 22.13 17.76 -21.86
N PRO A 55 21.34 18.85 -21.94
CA PRO A 55 21.81 20.18 -21.61
C PRO A 55 21.56 20.48 -20.13
N SER A 56 22.60 20.93 -19.44
CA SER A 56 22.58 21.45 -18.06
C SER A 56 21.74 22.73 -17.95
N PRO A 57 21.13 23.02 -16.79
CA PRO A 57 20.44 24.29 -16.56
C PRO A 57 21.42 25.43 -16.26
N PRO A 58 21.08 26.69 -16.62
CA PRO A 58 21.91 27.85 -16.32
C PRO A 58 21.75 28.29 -14.86
N THR A 59 22.90 28.43 -14.19
CA THR A 59 23.05 29.08 -12.89
C THR A 59 22.83 30.59 -13.05
N GLY A 60 21.61 31.05 -12.78
CA GLY A 60 21.29 32.47 -12.68
C GLY A 60 21.57 33.00 -11.28
N ALA A 61 22.76 33.59 -11.09
CA ALA A 61 23.08 34.37 -9.90
C ALA A 61 22.40 35.75 -10.01
N PHE A 62 21.39 35.99 -9.18
CA PHE A 62 20.84 37.33 -8.97
C PHE A 62 21.74 38.08 -7.97
N ASN A 63 22.68 38.87 -8.49
CA ASN A 63 23.34 39.94 -7.74
C ASN A 63 22.40 41.14 -7.67
N PHE A 64 21.90 41.46 -6.48
CA PHE A 64 21.28 42.75 -6.19
C PHE A 64 22.36 43.69 -5.65
N ASP A 65 23.05 44.39 -6.56
CA ASP A 65 23.90 45.53 -6.22
C ASP A 65 23.01 46.74 -5.93
N HIS A 66 22.82 47.05 -4.64
CA HIS A 66 22.31 48.35 -4.23
C HIS A 66 23.46 49.32 -4.02
N HIS A 67 23.72 50.13 -5.06
CA HIS A 67 24.48 51.37 -4.96
C HIS A 67 23.90 52.28 -3.88
N ARG A 68 24.56 52.35 -2.73
CA ARG A 68 24.33 53.41 -1.74
C ARG A 68 25.30 54.56 -2.06
N SER A 69 24.81 55.49 -2.87
CA SER A 69 25.46 56.77 -3.15
C SER A 69 25.56 57.58 -1.84
N SER A 70 26.76 57.70 -1.30
CA SER A 70 27.10 58.58 -0.19
C SER A 70 27.71 59.86 -0.72
N SER A 71 26.89 60.90 -0.86
CA SER A 71 27.35 62.28 -1.06
C SER A 71 27.78 62.87 0.30
N PRO A 72 28.99 63.45 0.44
CA PRO A 72 29.36 64.23 1.60
C PRO A 72 28.76 65.64 1.47
N LEU A 73 27.79 65.96 2.32
CA LEU A 73 27.27 67.32 2.48
C LEU A 73 28.21 68.10 3.40
N SER A 74 28.60 69.28 2.91
CA SER A 74 29.50 70.24 3.51
C SER A 74 29.13 70.64 4.94
N SER A 75 30.14 70.63 5.82
CA SER A 75 30.13 71.35 7.09
C SER A 75 29.94 72.85 6.85
N VAL A 76 28.79 73.38 7.25
CA VAL A 76 28.62 74.80 7.57
C VAL A 76 28.67 74.89 9.08
N GLU A 77 29.79 75.39 9.57
CA GLU A 77 30.07 75.68 10.96
C GLU A 77 29.25 76.90 11.37
N GLN A 78 28.09 76.67 11.99
CA GLN A 78 27.26 77.73 12.56
C GLN A 78 27.57 77.81 14.05
N GLN A 79 28.41 78.78 14.38
CA GLN A 79 28.76 79.21 15.73
C GLN A 79 27.48 79.75 16.41
N VAL A 80 26.91 78.99 17.35
CA VAL A 80 25.77 79.41 18.16
C VAL A 80 26.27 79.87 19.53
N ASP A 81 26.04 81.16 19.78
CA ASP A 81 26.26 81.86 21.04
C ASP A 81 25.61 81.12 22.21
N SER A 82 26.44 80.72 23.17
CA SER A 82 26.02 80.17 24.46
C SER A 82 25.51 81.29 25.36
N ARG A 83 24.24 81.64 25.22
CA ARG A 83 23.51 82.43 26.22
C ARG A 83 22.92 81.48 27.26
N HIS A 84 23.32 81.68 28.51
CA HIS A 84 22.77 81.02 29.69
C HIS A 84 21.24 81.23 29.75
N HIS A 85 20.48 80.23 29.31
CA HIS A 85 19.05 80.17 29.54
C HIS A 85 18.80 79.84 31.01
N ALA A 86 18.22 80.81 31.72
CA ALA A 86 17.70 80.62 33.06
C ALA A 86 16.72 79.44 33.07
N PHE A 87 16.88 78.55 34.06
CA PHE A 87 15.97 77.44 34.35
C PHE A 87 14.57 78.00 34.61
N LEU A 88 13.71 77.96 33.59
CA LEU A 88 12.28 78.16 33.75
C LEU A 88 11.70 76.91 34.43
N PRO A 89 10.73 77.08 35.35
CA PRO A 89 10.07 75.96 36.00
C PRO A 89 9.45 75.03 34.94
N PRO A 90 9.45 73.71 35.17
CA PRO A 90 8.90 72.73 34.22
C PRO A 90 7.47 73.11 33.88
N THR A 91 7.23 73.43 32.62
CA THR A 91 5.89 73.69 32.10
C THR A 91 5.05 72.43 32.28
N PRO A 92 3.81 72.54 32.76
CA PRO A 92 2.96 71.38 33.00
C PRO A 92 2.74 70.58 31.70
N VAL A 93 2.74 69.24 31.82
CA VAL A 93 2.49 68.32 30.72
C VAL A 93 1.19 68.71 30.00
N VAL A 94 1.32 68.94 28.69
CA VAL A 94 0.31 69.66 27.91
C VAL A 94 -0.88 68.76 27.54
N ILE A 95 -0.70 67.44 27.51
CA ILE A 95 -1.75 66.46 27.18
C ILE A 95 -1.99 65.54 28.38
N LYS A 96 -3.25 65.38 28.78
CA LYS A 96 -3.63 64.49 29.90
C LYS A 96 -3.44 63.02 29.50
N PRO A 97 -2.85 62.17 30.37
CA PRO A 97 -2.68 60.73 30.10
C PRO A 97 -3.97 60.01 29.68
N LEU A 98 -5.12 60.40 30.25
CA LEU A 98 -6.43 59.82 29.92
C LEU A 98 -6.82 59.99 28.43
N PHE A 99 -6.32 61.04 27.76
CA PHE A 99 -6.53 61.21 26.32
C PHE A 99 -5.75 60.15 25.53
N ILE A 100 -4.51 59.87 25.94
CA ILE A 100 -3.63 58.87 25.30
C ILE A 100 -4.24 57.48 25.45
N ASP A 101 -4.73 57.13 26.64
CA ASP A 101 -5.36 55.83 26.91
C ASP A 101 -6.67 55.66 26.14
N THR A 102 -7.46 56.73 25.99
CA THR A 102 -8.69 56.70 25.18
C THR A 102 -8.36 56.49 23.71
N LEU A 103 -7.37 57.23 23.18
CA LEU A 103 -6.91 57.08 21.81
C LEU A 103 -6.35 55.67 21.54
N ALA A 104 -5.56 55.13 22.46
CA ALA A 104 -5.01 53.78 22.35
C ALA A 104 -6.10 52.71 22.34
N ARG A 105 -7.14 52.86 23.17
CA ARG A 105 -8.31 51.98 23.19
C ARG A 105 -9.10 52.06 21.89
N ASP A 106 -9.37 53.27 21.39
CA ASP A 106 -10.12 53.49 20.15
C ASP A 106 -9.39 52.89 18.95
N MET A 107 -8.06 53.00 18.92
CA MET A 107 -7.21 52.47 17.85
C MET A 107 -6.79 51.00 18.06
N ARG A 108 -7.27 50.35 19.14
CA ARG A 108 -6.95 48.96 19.52
C ARG A 108 -5.45 48.67 19.56
N LEU A 109 -4.69 49.58 20.17
CA LEU A 109 -3.24 49.44 20.29
C LEU A 109 -2.84 48.40 21.35
N GLU A 110 -1.65 47.83 21.20
CA GLU A 110 -1.04 46.97 22.21
C GLU A 110 -0.52 47.81 23.41
N ASP A 111 -0.34 47.19 24.58
CA ASP A 111 0.14 47.89 25.78
C ASP A 111 1.51 48.56 25.55
N SER A 112 2.38 47.91 24.78
CA SER A 112 3.71 48.43 24.40
C SER A 112 3.62 49.68 23.51
N GLN A 113 2.65 49.71 22.59
CA GLN A 113 2.39 50.86 21.72
C GLN A 113 1.76 52.00 22.52
N THR A 114 0.87 51.68 23.46
CA THR A 114 0.28 52.65 24.40
C THR A 114 1.35 53.34 25.24
N GLN A 115 2.29 52.57 25.80
CA GLN A 115 3.44 53.13 26.52
C GLN A 115 4.29 54.04 25.62
N SER A 116 4.53 53.64 24.37
CA SER A 116 5.27 54.45 23.41
C SER A 116 4.60 55.79 23.11
N LEU A 117 3.26 55.84 23.13
CA LEU A 117 2.51 57.11 22.99
C LEU A 117 2.68 58.01 24.23
N HIS A 118 2.70 57.44 25.44
CA HIS A 118 2.99 58.18 26.67
C HIS A 118 4.41 58.75 26.65
N ASP A 119 5.40 57.95 26.23
CA ASP A 119 6.79 58.37 26.12
C ASP A 119 6.96 59.50 25.08
N PHE A 120 6.24 59.41 23.94
CA PHE A 120 6.23 60.45 22.92
C PHE A 120 5.74 61.81 23.46
N VAL A 121 4.65 61.80 24.24
CA VAL A 121 4.12 63.02 24.87
C VAL A 121 5.07 63.56 25.93
N ALA A 122 5.68 62.68 26.74
CA ALA A 122 6.65 63.07 27.76
C ALA A 122 7.86 63.75 27.13
N LEU A 123 8.44 63.16 26.06
CA LEU A 123 9.57 63.72 25.32
C LEU A 123 9.21 65.04 24.64
N GLY A 124 8.06 65.09 23.96
CA GLY A 124 7.59 66.28 23.24
C GLY A 124 7.22 67.47 24.15
N SER A 125 7.12 67.24 25.46
CA SER A 125 6.87 68.28 26.47
C SER A 125 8.15 68.87 27.09
N THR A 126 9.34 68.35 26.76
CA THR A 126 10.62 68.82 27.34
C THR A 126 11.20 70.03 26.59
N GLY A 127 11.98 70.87 27.30
CA GLY A 127 12.88 71.86 26.68
C GLY A 127 12.22 73.00 25.89
N GLY A 128 11.05 73.48 26.31
CA GLY A 128 10.26 74.49 25.57
C GLY A 128 9.16 73.86 24.71
N GLY A 129 9.20 72.54 24.51
CA GLY A 129 8.10 71.70 24.06
C GLY A 129 7.54 71.99 22.67
N LEU A 130 6.81 71.01 22.13
CA LEU A 130 5.90 71.28 21.03
C LEU A 130 4.64 71.95 21.56
N SER A 131 4.01 72.80 20.74
CA SER A 131 2.67 73.29 21.05
C SER A 131 1.70 72.13 21.22
N GLN A 132 0.66 72.31 22.06
CA GLN A 132 -0.37 71.29 22.27
C GLN A 132 -0.94 70.75 20.96
N ALA A 133 -1.24 71.64 20.01
CA ALA A 133 -1.83 71.28 18.74
C ALA A 133 -0.91 70.41 17.88
N ASP A 134 0.40 70.73 17.83
CA ASP A 134 1.37 69.91 17.09
C ASP A 134 1.55 68.54 17.77
N LEU A 135 1.65 68.53 19.11
CA LEU A 135 1.82 67.29 19.86
C LEU A 135 0.61 66.35 19.70
N VAL A 136 -0.62 66.85 19.78
CA VAL A 136 -1.85 66.06 19.56
C VAL A 136 -1.91 65.53 18.12
N THR A 137 -1.57 66.35 17.13
CA THR A 137 -1.62 65.95 15.71
C THR A 137 -0.63 64.82 15.43
N ARG A 138 0.62 64.95 15.91
CA ARG A 138 1.65 63.91 15.76
C ARG A 138 1.32 62.65 16.55
N LEU A 139 0.78 62.80 17.76
CA LEU A 139 0.30 61.68 18.57
C LEU A 139 -0.77 60.87 17.84
N TYR A 140 -1.74 61.56 17.21
CA TYR A 140 -2.78 60.91 16.41
C TYR A 140 -2.19 60.18 15.19
N MET A 141 -1.26 60.81 14.47
CA MET A 141 -0.57 60.15 13.34
C MET A 141 0.20 58.90 13.79
N LEU A 142 0.89 58.95 14.93
CA LEU A 142 1.62 57.81 15.47
C LEU A 142 0.67 56.68 15.91
N ALA A 143 -0.46 57.01 16.53
CA ALA A 143 -1.48 56.03 16.90
C ALA A 143 -2.08 55.33 15.67
N VAL A 144 -2.35 56.07 14.58
CA VAL A 144 -2.81 55.49 13.32
C VAL A 144 -1.77 54.53 12.73
N GLN A 145 -0.49 54.89 12.76
CA GLN A 145 0.60 54.00 12.29
C GLN A 145 0.71 52.73 13.13
N PHE A 146 0.64 52.84 14.45
CA PHE A 146 0.64 51.68 15.34
C PHE A 146 -0.57 50.77 15.14
N SER A 147 -1.74 51.35 14.89
CA SER A 147 -2.96 50.60 14.57
C SER A 147 -2.81 49.80 13.28
N ASP A 148 -2.31 50.42 12.20
CA ASP A 148 -2.05 49.74 10.92
C ASP A 148 -1.01 48.61 11.09
N MET A 149 0.07 48.85 11.84
CA MET A 149 1.06 47.81 12.13
C MET A 149 0.49 46.64 12.94
N ALA A 150 -0.33 46.93 13.97
CA ALA A 150 -0.97 45.90 14.78
C ALA A 150 -1.96 45.08 13.95
N GLU A 151 -2.72 45.73 13.07
CA GLU A 151 -3.68 45.06 12.20
C GLU A 151 -2.99 44.16 11.17
N ARG A 152 -1.91 44.63 10.53
CA ARG A 152 -1.10 43.78 9.63
C ARG A 152 -0.52 42.56 10.34
N ARG A 153 -0.10 42.69 11.61
CA ARG A 153 0.35 41.55 12.40
C ARG A 153 -0.78 40.57 12.70
N ARG A 154 -1.99 41.05 13.03
CA ARG A 154 -3.17 40.20 13.25
C ARG A 154 -3.57 39.46 11.98
N ILE A 155 -3.60 40.16 10.84
CA ILE A 155 -3.84 39.55 9.53
C ILE A 155 -2.77 38.50 9.23
N ALA A 156 -1.48 38.81 9.40
CA ALA A 156 -0.40 37.84 9.20
C ALA A 156 -0.45 36.66 10.19
N ALA A 157 -0.92 36.87 11.41
CA ALA A 157 -1.14 35.81 12.41
C ALA A 157 -2.38 34.95 12.12
N ALA A 158 -3.39 35.51 11.44
CA ALA A 158 -4.58 34.79 10.98
C ALA A 158 -4.33 34.08 9.63
N GLU A 159 -3.46 34.62 8.78
CA GLU A 159 -3.05 34.08 7.48
C GLU A 159 -1.85 33.14 7.58
N THR A 160 -1.12 33.11 8.71
CA THR A 160 -0.12 32.06 8.93
C THR A 160 -0.89 30.75 8.90
N PRO A 161 -0.56 29.78 8.01
CA PRO A 161 -1.39 28.61 7.82
C PRO A 161 -1.21 27.70 9.04
N THR A 162 -1.96 27.97 10.10
CA THR A 162 -1.97 27.22 11.35
C THR A 162 -2.43 25.78 11.16
N ASP A 163 -2.82 25.39 9.94
CA ASP A 163 -3.12 24.02 9.62
C ASP A 163 -2.27 23.42 8.49
N PHE A 164 -1.01 23.86 8.35
CA PHE A 164 -0.01 23.07 7.61
C PHE A 164 0.04 21.61 8.10
N THR A 165 -0.19 21.41 9.41
CA THR A 165 -0.26 20.08 10.00
C THR A 165 -1.50 19.31 9.53
N GLY A 166 -2.67 19.94 9.46
CA GLY A 166 -3.89 19.34 8.89
C GLY A 166 -3.78 19.09 7.39
N LEU A 167 -3.19 20.01 6.63
CA LEU A 167 -2.95 19.83 5.20
C LEU A 167 -1.96 18.69 4.94
N TRP A 168 -0.92 18.56 5.77
CA TRP A 168 0.00 17.42 5.71
C TRP A 168 -0.67 16.10 6.11
N LYS A 169 -1.55 16.12 7.12
CA LYS A 169 -2.37 14.96 7.50
C LYS A 169 -3.32 14.56 6.36
N ASP A 170 -4.03 15.51 5.75
CA ASP A 170 -4.92 15.23 4.60
C ASP A 170 -4.13 14.71 3.40
N LEU A 171 -2.98 15.32 3.09
CA LEU A 171 -2.08 14.85 2.04
C LEU A 171 -1.60 13.41 2.33
N LYS A 172 -1.19 13.12 3.57
CA LYS A 172 -0.79 11.77 4.00
C LYS A 172 -1.94 10.77 3.87
N ILE A 173 -3.18 11.16 4.20
CA ILE A 173 -4.38 10.33 4.04
C ILE A 173 -4.64 10.04 2.56
N ARG A 174 -4.65 11.07 1.70
CA ARG A 174 -4.88 10.90 0.25
C ARG A 174 -3.80 10.05 -0.42
N LEU A 175 -2.53 10.28 -0.05
CA LEU A 175 -1.42 9.46 -0.53
C LEU A 175 -1.51 8.01 -0.02
N SER A 176 -2.04 7.80 1.18
CA SER A 176 -2.28 6.44 1.71
C SER A 176 -3.45 5.74 1.01
N GLY A 177 -4.48 6.49 0.59
CA GLY A 177 -5.64 5.96 -0.14
C GLY A 177 -5.33 5.52 -1.58
N ASN A 178 -4.33 6.14 -2.22
CA ASN A 178 -3.92 5.84 -3.60
C ASN A 178 -2.69 4.92 -3.68
N PHE A 179 -2.39 4.17 -2.62
CA PHE A 179 -1.25 3.26 -2.62
C PHE A 179 -1.41 2.17 -3.69
N THR A 180 -0.39 2.03 -4.54
CA THR A 180 -0.29 0.96 -5.53
C THR A 180 1.04 0.24 -5.36
N PHE A 181 1.04 -1.08 -5.59
CA PHE A 181 2.27 -1.86 -5.59
C PHE A 181 3.10 -1.54 -6.82
N THR A 182 4.43 -1.50 -6.64
CA THR A 182 5.34 -1.42 -7.79
C THR A 182 5.31 -2.74 -8.56
N LYS A 183 5.68 -2.73 -9.84
CA LYS A 183 5.72 -3.95 -10.67
C LYS A 183 6.62 -5.03 -10.07
N ASP A 184 7.72 -4.63 -9.43
CA ASP A 184 8.65 -5.54 -8.77
C ASP A 184 8.03 -6.16 -7.51
N GLN A 185 7.33 -5.38 -6.69
CA GLN A 185 6.58 -5.89 -5.54
C GLN A 185 5.49 -6.87 -5.99
N GLU A 186 4.73 -6.54 -7.05
CA GLU A 186 3.72 -7.46 -7.60
C GLU A 186 4.33 -8.78 -8.09
N LYS A 187 5.49 -8.71 -8.75
CA LYS A 187 6.24 -9.89 -9.21
C LYS A 187 6.72 -10.73 -8.02
N ASN A 188 7.23 -10.09 -6.97
CA ASN A 188 7.68 -10.76 -5.74
C ASN A 188 6.52 -11.45 -5.02
N ILE A 189 5.39 -10.74 -4.83
CA ILE A 189 4.16 -11.30 -4.25
C ILE A 189 3.72 -12.53 -5.05
N ARG A 190 3.64 -12.42 -6.38
CA ARG A 190 3.27 -13.54 -7.26
C ARG A 190 4.29 -14.68 -7.20
N GLY A 191 5.58 -14.39 -7.05
CA GLY A 191 6.63 -15.38 -6.83
C GLY A 191 6.36 -16.24 -5.61
N VAL A 192 6.11 -15.60 -4.46
CA VAL A 192 5.77 -16.30 -3.21
C VAL A 192 4.49 -17.13 -3.36
N VAL A 193 3.45 -16.60 -4.00
CA VAL A 193 2.22 -17.36 -4.28
C VAL A 193 2.51 -18.63 -5.09
N ARG A 194 3.40 -18.55 -6.09
CA ARG A 194 3.79 -19.71 -6.91
C ARG A 194 4.63 -20.73 -6.13
N ASP A 195 5.50 -20.28 -5.24
CA ASP A 195 6.24 -21.19 -4.35
C ASP A 195 5.31 -21.93 -3.40
N VAL A 196 4.33 -21.23 -2.85
CA VAL A 196 3.37 -21.78 -1.88
C VAL A 196 2.45 -22.82 -2.53
N ILE A 197 1.96 -22.58 -3.74
CA ILE A 197 1.01 -23.51 -4.38
C ILE A 197 1.63 -24.88 -4.70
N ILE A 198 2.95 -24.94 -4.97
CA ILE A 198 3.67 -26.17 -5.31
C ILE A 198 4.35 -26.82 -4.10
N GLU A 199 4.19 -26.25 -2.90
CA GLU A 199 4.77 -26.78 -1.68
C GLU A 199 4.31 -28.24 -1.45
N PRO A 200 5.23 -29.21 -1.30
CA PRO A 200 4.89 -30.63 -1.28
C PRO A 200 4.14 -31.06 -0.02
N SER A 201 4.16 -30.26 1.05
CA SER A 201 3.41 -30.49 2.29
C SER A 201 2.03 -29.82 2.30
N ARG A 202 1.64 -29.13 1.23
CA ARG A 202 0.40 -28.35 1.21
C ARG A 202 -0.83 -29.23 1.04
N THR A 203 -1.73 -29.16 2.00
CA THR A 203 -3.02 -29.87 1.98
C THR A 203 -4.22 -28.94 1.88
N VAL A 204 -4.00 -27.63 2.02
CA VAL A 204 -5.05 -26.60 1.99
C VAL A 204 -4.71 -25.52 0.96
N TYR A 205 -5.61 -25.34 0.00
CA TYR A 205 -5.49 -24.45 -1.15
C TYR A 205 -6.46 -23.29 -1.08
N SER A 206 -7.68 -23.47 -0.53
CA SER A 206 -8.71 -22.42 -0.46
C SER A 206 -8.22 -21.18 0.31
N THR A 207 -7.49 -21.40 1.40
CA THR A 207 -7.01 -20.38 2.35
C THR A 207 -5.51 -20.08 2.26
N MET A 208 -4.81 -20.54 1.20
CA MET A 208 -3.34 -20.37 1.07
C MET A 208 -2.85 -18.90 1.12
N HIS A 209 -3.74 -17.93 0.94
CA HIS A 209 -3.41 -16.52 1.02
C HIS A 209 -2.97 -16.08 2.43
N HIS A 210 -3.39 -16.79 3.49
CA HIS A 210 -2.89 -16.55 4.84
C HIS A 210 -1.40 -16.92 4.95
N ASP A 211 -1.04 -18.12 4.49
CA ASP A 211 0.36 -18.58 4.50
C ASP A 211 1.27 -17.68 3.67
N VAL A 212 0.77 -17.20 2.52
CA VAL A 212 1.49 -16.21 1.70
C VAL A 212 1.74 -14.93 2.49
N LEU A 213 0.71 -14.39 3.17
CA LEU A 213 0.87 -13.18 3.99
C LEU A 213 1.89 -13.37 5.12
N ASP A 214 1.88 -14.53 5.77
CA ASP A 214 2.84 -14.86 6.83
C ASP A 214 4.28 -14.92 6.29
N ILE A 215 4.49 -15.49 5.10
CA ILE A 215 5.80 -15.51 4.44
C ILE A 215 6.24 -14.10 4.05
N LEU A 216 5.35 -13.28 3.48
CA LEU A 216 5.65 -11.91 3.09
C LEU A 216 6.03 -11.05 4.31
N LYS A 217 5.35 -11.26 5.44
CA LYS A 217 5.66 -10.58 6.71
C LYS A 217 7.02 -11.00 7.29
N LYS A 218 7.41 -12.26 7.12
CA LYS A 218 8.73 -12.76 7.55
C LYS A 218 9.88 -12.31 6.63
N ARG A 219 9.58 -11.94 5.38
CA ARG A 219 10.56 -11.64 4.32
C ARG A 219 10.46 -10.22 3.79
N THR A 220 9.98 -9.30 4.63
CA THR A 220 9.63 -7.93 4.22
C THR A 220 10.78 -7.19 3.54
N GLU A 221 11.96 -7.18 4.17
CA GLU A 221 13.16 -6.50 3.63
C GLU A 221 13.61 -7.09 2.29
N SER A 222 13.72 -8.43 2.23
CA SER A 222 14.18 -9.12 1.02
C SER A 222 13.25 -8.98 -0.20
N LEU A 223 11.99 -8.62 0.04
CA LEU A 223 10.96 -8.47 -1.00
C LEU A 223 10.62 -7.00 -1.27
N SER A 224 11.33 -6.07 -0.63
CA SER A 224 11.10 -4.62 -0.72
C SER A 224 9.67 -4.21 -0.33
N LEU A 225 9.14 -4.80 0.75
CA LEU A 225 7.79 -4.54 1.28
C LEU A 225 7.82 -3.74 2.59
N ASP A 226 8.95 -3.11 2.93
CA ASP A 226 9.17 -2.38 4.20
C ASP A 226 8.18 -1.24 4.40
N ASN A 227 7.70 -0.66 3.30
CA ASN A 227 6.72 0.42 3.33
C ASN A 227 5.26 -0.07 3.47
N VAL A 228 5.00 -1.38 3.48
CA VAL A 228 3.64 -1.95 3.48
C VAL A 228 3.20 -2.28 4.90
N PHE A 229 4.01 -3.02 5.65
CA PHE A 229 3.66 -3.47 7.00
C PHE A 229 3.72 -2.32 8.01
N GLY A 230 2.81 -2.34 8.99
CA GLY A 230 2.65 -1.27 9.97
C GLY A 230 1.73 -0.13 9.54
N VAL A 231 1.24 -0.14 8.29
CA VAL A 231 0.24 0.81 7.80
C VAL A 231 -1.04 0.05 7.42
N PRO A 232 -2.12 0.09 8.23
CA PRO A 232 -3.31 -0.75 8.04
C PRO A 232 -3.94 -0.69 6.65
N ALA A 233 -4.00 0.50 6.04
CA ALA A 233 -4.53 0.67 4.69
C ALA A 233 -3.69 -0.07 3.62
N ARG A 234 -2.36 -0.08 3.77
CA ARG A 234 -1.44 -0.77 2.84
C ARG A 234 -1.47 -2.28 3.05
N GLU A 235 -1.61 -2.74 4.30
CA GLU A 235 -1.81 -4.16 4.61
C GLU A 235 -3.14 -4.68 4.03
N GLN A 236 -4.21 -3.87 4.07
CA GLN A 236 -5.48 -4.21 3.43
C GLN A 236 -5.35 -4.30 1.90
N ALA A 237 -4.61 -3.37 1.28
CA ALA A 237 -4.28 -3.43 -0.14
C ALA A 237 -3.47 -4.69 -0.47
N LEU A 238 -2.49 -5.04 0.37
CA LEU A 238 -1.67 -6.25 0.24
C LEU A 238 -2.53 -7.51 0.30
N GLY A 239 -3.40 -7.62 1.30
CA GLY A 239 -4.32 -8.76 1.42
C GLY A 239 -5.22 -8.92 0.19
N SER A 240 -5.65 -7.82 -0.41
CA SER A 240 -6.44 -7.84 -1.65
C SER A 240 -5.59 -8.30 -2.85
N GLN A 241 -4.36 -7.80 -2.98
CA GLN A 241 -3.43 -8.20 -4.04
C GLN A 241 -3.03 -9.67 -3.93
N VAL A 242 -2.76 -10.16 -2.72
CA VAL A 242 -2.42 -11.57 -2.46
C VAL A 242 -3.60 -12.48 -2.80
N ARG A 243 -4.84 -12.13 -2.43
CA ARG A 243 -6.04 -12.89 -2.81
C ARG A 243 -6.25 -12.94 -4.33
N ALA A 244 -6.01 -11.82 -5.03
CA ALA A 244 -6.10 -11.75 -6.48
C ALA A 244 -5.01 -12.61 -7.16
N ALA A 245 -3.75 -12.46 -6.74
CA ALA A 245 -2.63 -13.25 -7.23
C ALA A 245 -2.83 -14.74 -6.94
N GLY A 246 -3.25 -15.10 -5.73
CA GLY A 246 -3.57 -16.47 -5.31
C GLY A 246 -4.66 -17.11 -6.16
N SER A 247 -5.74 -16.39 -6.45
CA SER A 247 -6.81 -16.88 -7.33
C SER A 247 -6.31 -17.06 -8.77
N SER A 248 -5.54 -16.11 -9.29
CA SER A 248 -4.95 -16.20 -10.63
C SER A 248 -3.99 -17.38 -10.76
N VAL A 249 -3.08 -17.57 -9.79
CA VAL A 249 -2.09 -18.65 -9.80
C VAL A 249 -2.75 -20.01 -9.62
N ARG A 250 -3.74 -20.15 -8.71
CA ARG A 250 -4.54 -21.38 -8.57
C ARG A 250 -5.27 -21.75 -9.84
N ASN A 251 -5.91 -20.79 -10.48
CA ASN A 251 -6.62 -21.04 -11.73
C ASN A 251 -5.64 -21.45 -12.84
N ALA A 252 -4.51 -20.75 -12.98
CA ALA A 252 -3.46 -21.12 -13.92
C ALA A 252 -2.88 -22.52 -13.63
N PHE A 253 -2.64 -22.85 -12.37
CA PHE A 253 -2.14 -24.17 -11.96
C PHE A 253 -3.15 -25.28 -12.29
N ARG A 254 -4.45 -25.02 -12.13
CA ARG A 254 -5.51 -25.95 -12.54
C ARG A 254 -5.64 -26.09 -14.06
N THR A 255 -5.71 -24.95 -14.79
CA THR A 255 -6.08 -24.90 -16.21
C THR A 255 -4.91 -24.95 -17.17
N GLU A 256 -3.88 -24.14 -16.90
CA GLU A 256 -2.75 -23.90 -17.81
C GLU A 256 -1.71 -25.01 -17.69
N TYR A 257 -1.50 -25.54 -16.49
CA TYR A 257 -0.40 -26.46 -16.20
C TYR A 257 -0.87 -27.80 -15.66
N GLN A 258 -1.38 -28.64 -16.56
CA GLN A 258 -1.15 -30.09 -16.45
C GLN A 258 -1.93 -30.88 -15.40
N ILE A 259 -2.85 -30.36 -14.59
CA ILE A 259 -3.79 -31.28 -13.92
C ILE A 259 -4.81 -31.77 -14.95
N VAL A 260 -5.55 -30.86 -15.59
CA VAL A 260 -6.52 -31.19 -16.64
C VAL A 260 -5.83 -31.56 -17.95
N ALA A 261 -4.79 -30.81 -18.34
CA ALA A 261 -4.11 -31.05 -19.61
C ALA A 261 -3.29 -32.36 -19.60
N SER A 262 -2.68 -32.76 -18.49
CA SER A 262 -1.90 -34.01 -18.47
C SER A 262 -2.78 -35.26 -18.52
N ILE A 263 -4.05 -35.17 -18.12
CA ILE A 263 -5.00 -36.29 -18.18
C ILE A 263 -5.72 -36.35 -19.54
N GLN A 264 -5.63 -35.32 -20.38
CA GLN A 264 -6.21 -35.33 -21.72
C GLN A 264 -5.40 -36.20 -22.68
N PRO A 265 -6.03 -37.13 -23.43
CA PRO A 265 -5.34 -38.09 -24.32
C PRO A 265 -4.32 -37.48 -25.28
N LYS A 266 -4.50 -36.22 -25.67
CA LYS A 266 -3.64 -35.50 -26.62
C LYS A 266 -2.32 -35.01 -26.00
N SER A 267 -2.24 -34.88 -24.69
CA SER A 267 -1.14 -34.24 -23.97
C SER A 267 -0.76 -34.99 -22.69
N TRP A 268 -0.83 -36.32 -22.74
CA TRP A 268 -0.37 -37.16 -21.64
C TRP A 268 1.12 -36.94 -21.37
N LEU A 269 1.44 -36.62 -20.12
CA LEU A 269 2.80 -36.45 -19.64
C LEU A 269 3.10 -37.52 -18.60
N SER A 270 4.32 -38.06 -18.63
CA SER A 270 4.81 -38.91 -17.54
C SER A 270 4.84 -38.11 -16.23
N LEU A 271 4.70 -38.78 -15.08
CA LEU A 271 4.78 -38.12 -13.77
C LEU A 271 6.09 -37.33 -13.61
N ALA A 272 7.21 -37.87 -14.11
CA ALA A 272 8.51 -37.22 -14.03
C ALA A 272 8.55 -35.91 -14.82
N GLN A 273 8.09 -35.91 -16.08
CA GLN A 273 8.03 -34.71 -16.91
C GLN A 273 7.06 -33.68 -16.34
N PHE A 274 5.88 -34.15 -15.90
CA PHE A 274 4.89 -33.31 -15.24
C PHE A 274 5.46 -32.63 -13.99
N THR A 275 6.17 -33.39 -13.14
CA THR A 275 6.82 -32.85 -11.94
C THR A 275 7.85 -31.78 -12.32
N TYR A 276 8.73 -32.08 -13.28
CA TYR A 276 9.78 -31.16 -13.72
C TYR A 276 9.20 -29.82 -14.21
N ASP A 277 8.23 -29.87 -15.12
CA ASP A 277 7.59 -28.69 -15.70
C ASP A 277 6.87 -27.84 -14.64
N CYS A 278 6.19 -28.49 -13.68
CA CYS A 278 5.57 -27.83 -12.55
C CYS A 278 6.61 -27.10 -11.69
N VAL A 279 7.66 -27.79 -11.27
CA VAL A 279 8.73 -27.19 -10.46
C VAL A 279 9.40 -26.05 -11.21
N GLN A 280 9.69 -26.21 -12.51
CA GLN A 280 10.30 -25.18 -13.33
C GLN A 280 9.47 -23.90 -13.42
N LYS A 281 8.14 -24.02 -13.54
CA LYS A 281 7.27 -22.84 -13.68
C LYS A 281 6.95 -22.16 -12.35
N TYR A 282 6.70 -22.95 -11.31
CA TYR A 282 6.15 -22.43 -10.05
C TYR A 282 7.19 -22.21 -8.97
N LYS A 283 8.32 -22.92 -8.99
CA LYS A 283 9.40 -22.68 -8.04
C LYS A 283 10.18 -21.42 -8.41
N SER A 284 10.23 -20.45 -7.51
CA SER A 284 11.11 -19.30 -7.63
C SER A 284 12.57 -19.74 -7.42
N GLY A 285 13.47 -19.26 -8.28
CA GLY A 285 14.91 -19.62 -8.23
C GLY A 285 15.32 -20.75 -9.17
N GLY A 286 14.40 -21.30 -9.95
CA GLY A 286 14.68 -22.35 -10.94
C GLY A 286 14.47 -23.77 -10.39
N VAL A 287 14.78 -24.76 -11.24
CA VAL A 287 14.65 -26.18 -10.88
C VAL A 287 15.90 -26.59 -10.08
N PRO A 288 15.74 -27.20 -8.89
CA PRO A 288 16.88 -27.78 -8.18
C PRO A 288 17.49 -28.92 -8.99
N ALA A 289 18.80 -29.16 -8.85
CA ALA A 289 19.49 -30.25 -9.55
C ALA A 289 18.80 -31.60 -9.33
N ASP A 290 18.42 -31.86 -8.08
CA ASP A 290 17.61 -33.01 -7.70
C ASP A 290 16.24 -32.54 -7.21
N ILE A 291 15.18 -32.94 -7.92
CA ILE A 291 13.81 -32.69 -7.48
C ILE A 291 13.45 -33.73 -6.41
N PRO A 292 13.11 -33.32 -5.17
CA PRO A 292 12.71 -34.26 -4.13
C PRO A 292 11.49 -35.07 -4.54
N SER A 293 11.49 -36.36 -4.23
CA SER A 293 10.36 -37.28 -4.54
C SER A 293 9.04 -36.84 -3.91
N SER A 294 9.07 -36.02 -2.86
CA SER A 294 7.89 -35.43 -2.25
C SER A 294 7.08 -34.56 -3.22
N TYR A 295 7.72 -33.89 -4.17
CA TYR A 295 7.00 -33.13 -5.21
C TYR A 295 6.24 -34.07 -6.14
N SER A 296 6.88 -35.14 -6.62
CA SER A 296 6.22 -36.12 -7.48
C SER A 296 5.07 -36.83 -6.77
N ALA A 297 5.24 -37.21 -5.50
CA ALA A 297 4.18 -37.80 -4.69
C ALA A 297 2.98 -36.85 -4.56
N HIS A 298 3.23 -35.59 -4.24
CA HIS A 298 2.18 -34.58 -4.07
C HIS A 298 1.43 -34.30 -5.38
N LEU A 299 2.16 -34.13 -6.48
CA LEU A 299 1.57 -33.91 -7.80
C LEU A 299 0.83 -35.13 -8.32
N ALA A 300 1.26 -36.36 -7.97
CA ALA A 300 0.52 -37.57 -8.28
C ALA A 300 -0.85 -37.60 -7.59
N LEU A 301 -0.92 -37.19 -6.31
CA LEU A 301 -2.19 -37.08 -5.56
C LEU A 301 -3.16 -36.09 -6.21
N LEU A 302 -2.67 -34.89 -6.55
CA LEU A 302 -3.48 -33.87 -7.22
C LEU A 302 -4.02 -34.33 -8.57
N ARG A 303 -3.18 -35.02 -9.35
CA ARG A 303 -3.55 -35.53 -10.67
C ARG A 303 -4.55 -36.68 -10.57
N ARG A 304 -4.38 -37.58 -9.59
CA ARG A 304 -5.39 -38.61 -9.28
C ARG A 304 -6.73 -37.98 -8.93
N PHE A 305 -6.73 -37.01 -8.02
CA PHE A 305 -7.96 -36.33 -7.63
C PHE A 305 -8.71 -35.76 -8.83
N ALA A 306 -8.00 -35.09 -9.75
CA ALA A 306 -8.65 -34.54 -10.93
C ALA A 306 -9.07 -35.59 -11.97
N PHE A 307 -8.32 -36.69 -12.07
CA PHE A 307 -8.70 -37.83 -12.89
C PHE A 307 -10.04 -38.44 -12.41
N ASP A 308 -10.20 -38.58 -11.09
CA ASP A 308 -11.42 -39.11 -10.47
C ASP A 308 -12.59 -38.09 -10.50
N ASN A 309 -12.31 -36.81 -10.79
CA ASN A 309 -13.30 -35.71 -10.76
C ASN A 309 -13.24 -34.86 -12.04
N PRO A 310 -13.46 -35.43 -13.24
CA PRO A 310 -13.28 -34.75 -14.52
C PRO A 310 -14.19 -33.53 -14.70
N ASP A 311 -15.41 -33.58 -14.14
CA ASP A 311 -16.40 -32.50 -14.21
C ASP A 311 -15.92 -31.25 -13.46
N LEU A 312 -15.34 -31.43 -12.27
CA LEU A 312 -14.79 -30.34 -11.46
C LEU A 312 -13.50 -29.78 -12.09
N ALA A 313 -12.67 -30.68 -12.64
CA ALA A 313 -11.43 -30.32 -13.27
C ALA A 313 -11.69 -29.47 -14.54
N SER A 314 -12.70 -29.84 -15.34
CA SER A 314 -13.07 -29.17 -16.59
C SER A 314 -13.98 -27.95 -16.41
N ALA A 315 -14.55 -27.75 -15.22
CA ALA A 315 -15.43 -26.61 -14.95
C ALA A 315 -14.73 -25.28 -15.33
N PRO A 316 -15.42 -24.36 -16.03
CA PRO A 316 -14.83 -23.06 -16.36
C PRO A 316 -14.41 -22.37 -15.06
N ALA A 317 -13.21 -21.79 -15.04
CA ALA A 317 -12.75 -21.05 -13.87
C ALA A 317 -13.80 -19.98 -13.57
N SER A 318 -14.39 -20.00 -12.36
CA SER A 318 -15.32 -18.95 -11.98
C SER A 318 -14.54 -17.65 -12.09
N ALA A 319 -15.00 -16.72 -12.94
CA ALA A 319 -14.35 -15.43 -13.09
C ALA A 319 -14.13 -14.88 -11.67
N PRO A 320 -12.90 -14.44 -11.33
CA PRO A 320 -12.65 -13.89 -10.00
C PRO A 320 -13.74 -12.87 -9.76
N ALA A 321 -14.42 -12.97 -8.60
CA ALA A 321 -15.45 -12.02 -8.23
C ALA A 321 -14.79 -10.65 -8.19
N SER A 322 -14.77 -9.97 -9.32
CA SER A 322 -14.17 -8.67 -9.47
C SER A 322 -14.95 -7.81 -8.52
N THR A 323 -14.31 -7.40 -7.42
CA THR A 323 -14.87 -6.43 -6.49
C THR A 323 -15.51 -5.36 -7.35
N PRO A 324 -16.84 -5.12 -7.21
CA PRO A 324 -17.57 -4.24 -8.08
C PRO A 324 -16.97 -2.85 -7.93
N THR A 325 -16.03 -2.52 -8.82
CA THR A 325 -15.58 -1.15 -8.98
C THR A 325 -16.81 -0.42 -9.52
N PRO A 326 -17.26 0.67 -8.87
CA PRO A 326 -18.41 1.44 -9.32
C PRO A 326 -18.05 2.19 -10.60
N ARG A 327 -17.87 1.45 -11.71
CA ARG A 327 -17.77 2.04 -13.04
C ARG A 327 -19.19 2.37 -13.46
N LYS A 328 -19.51 3.66 -13.39
CA LYS A 328 -20.67 4.33 -13.98
C LYS A 328 -20.70 4.03 -15.49
N ARG A 329 -21.21 2.87 -15.89
CA ARG A 329 -21.27 2.47 -17.31
C ARG A 329 -22.42 3.21 -17.97
N ALA A 330 -22.07 4.04 -18.95
CA ALA A 330 -23.01 4.60 -19.91
C ALA A 330 -23.79 3.47 -20.59
N ARG A 331 -25.12 3.61 -20.61
CA ARG A 331 -26.07 2.70 -21.27
C ARG A 331 -25.77 2.69 -22.77
N VAL A 332 -25.17 1.62 -23.29
CA VAL A 332 -25.12 1.39 -24.74
C VAL A 332 -26.33 0.52 -25.12
N PRO A 333 -27.05 0.81 -26.23
CA PRO A 333 -28.28 0.12 -26.60
C PRO A 333 -28.07 -1.37 -26.88
N ALA A 334 -29.01 -2.18 -26.41
CA ALA A 334 -28.96 -3.64 -26.40
C ALA A 334 -29.17 -4.25 -27.79
N GLY A 335 -28.16 -4.93 -28.31
CA GLY A 335 -28.32 -5.91 -29.39
C GLY A 335 -28.84 -7.24 -28.83
N LYS A 336 -29.88 -7.80 -29.47
CA LYS A 336 -30.52 -9.09 -29.13
C LYS A 336 -29.57 -10.28 -29.39
N GLY A 337 -28.64 -10.54 -28.49
CA GLY A 337 -27.84 -11.77 -28.47
C GLY A 337 -28.45 -12.80 -27.51
N LYS A 338 -28.57 -14.07 -27.95
CA LYS A 338 -29.07 -15.20 -27.13
C LYS A 338 -28.28 -15.31 -25.82
N ASN A 339 -28.94 -14.99 -24.70
CA ASN A 339 -28.38 -15.10 -23.36
C ASN A 339 -28.20 -16.58 -23.00
N LYS A 340 -26.98 -17.12 -23.14
CA LYS A 340 -26.62 -18.33 -22.40
C LYS A 340 -26.85 -18.04 -20.91
N PRO A 341 -27.53 -18.91 -20.16
CA PRO A 341 -27.75 -18.70 -18.73
C PRO A 341 -26.39 -18.46 -18.09
N ARG A 342 -26.23 -17.28 -17.47
CA ARG A 342 -25.03 -16.97 -16.71
C ARG A 342 -24.98 -17.96 -15.56
N GLY A 343 -24.03 -18.88 -15.60
CA GLY A 343 -23.84 -19.90 -14.57
C GLY A 343 -23.85 -19.26 -13.19
N GLY A 344 -24.65 -19.81 -12.29
CA GLY A 344 -24.74 -19.36 -10.91
C GLY A 344 -23.38 -19.41 -10.22
N ARG A 345 -23.24 -18.63 -9.15
CA ARG A 345 -22.07 -18.71 -8.27
C ARG A 345 -22.04 -20.11 -7.66
N ILE A 346 -20.97 -20.86 -7.90
CA ILE A 346 -20.74 -22.17 -7.25
C ILE A 346 -20.69 -21.94 -5.73
N ALA A 347 -21.34 -22.80 -4.96
CA ALA A 347 -21.32 -22.69 -3.51
C ALA A 347 -19.88 -22.83 -2.97
N ALA A 348 -19.56 -22.14 -1.88
CA ALA A 348 -18.24 -22.21 -1.28
C ALA A 348 -17.94 -23.67 -0.86
N GLY A 349 -16.79 -24.21 -1.26
CA GLY A 349 -16.41 -25.60 -0.97
C GLY A 349 -16.82 -26.60 -2.05
N GLU A 350 -17.73 -26.24 -2.96
CA GLU A 350 -18.09 -27.08 -4.10
C GLU A 350 -17.23 -26.81 -5.34
N ASP A 351 -16.41 -25.76 -5.30
CA ASP A 351 -15.42 -25.50 -6.33
C ASP A 351 -14.27 -26.52 -6.28
N PHE A 352 -13.50 -26.59 -7.37
CA PHE A 352 -12.42 -27.56 -7.51
C PHE A 352 -11.47 -27.57 -6.30
N TRP A 353 -11.02 -26.39 -5.85
CA TRP A 353 -10.06 -26.29 -4.74
C TRP A 353 -10.69 -26.62 -3.38
N GLY A 354 -11.96 -26.27 -3.16
CA GLY A 354 -12.69 -26.70 -1.98
C GLY A 354 -12.80 -28.22 -1.87
N ARG A 355 -13.01 -28.91 -2.99
CA ARG A 355 -13.05 -30.38 -3.06
C ARG A 355 -11.67 -31.04 -2.93
N VAL A 356 -10.61 -30.38 -3.42
CA VAL A 356 -9.21 -30.80 -3.16
C VAL A 356 -8.89 -30.72 -1.68
N ASP A 357 -9.25 -29.62 -1.01
CA ASP A 357 -9.04 -29.46 0.44
C ASP A 357 -9.78 -30.54 1.22
N GLU A 358 -11.01 -30.86 0.81
CA GLU A 358 -11.80 -31.94 1.40
C GLU A 358 -11.14 -33.31 1.23
N PHE A 359 -10.60 -33.58 0.03
CA PHE A 359 -9.87 -34.80 -0.26
C PHE A 359 -8.65 -34.95 0.65
N PHE A 360 -7.80 -33.93 0.73
CA PHE A 360 -6.61 -33.98 1.59
C PHE A 360 -6.97 -34.07 3.07
N ARG A 361 -8.04 -33.40 3.51
CA ARG A 361 -8.52 -33.50 4.90
C ARG A 361 -8.83 -34.95 5.28
N LYS A 362 -9.55 -35.68 4.42
CA LYS A 362 -9.87 -37.11 4.64
C LYS A 362 -8.64 -38.00 4.60
N GLU A 363 -7.75 -37.81 3.62
CA GLU A 363 -6.55 -38.64 3.52
C GLU A 363 -5.57 -38.37 4.68
N VAL A 364 -5.48 -37.12 5.18
CA VAL A 364 -4.68 -36.78 6.37
C VAL A 364 -5.27 -37.40 7.63
N GLU A 365 -6.59 -37.48 7.75
CA GLU A 365 -7.26 -38.16 8.88
C GLU A 365 -6.95 -39.67 8.90
N ASP A 366 -6.96 -40.33 7.73
CA ASP A 366 -6.66 -41.77 7.61
C ASP A 366 -5.15 -42.07 7.76
N ARG A 367 -4.31 -41.28 7.09
CA ARG A 367 -2.88 -41.59 6.87
C ARG A 367 -1.92 -40.74 7.69
N GLY A 368 -2.38 -39.65 8.30
CA GLY A 368 -1.58 -38.69 9.05
C GLY A 368 -1.08 -37.51 8.22
N THR A 369 -0.47 -36.52 8.87
CA THR A 369 -0.03 -35.26 8.23
C THR A 369 1.26 -35.37 7.43
N ASN A 370 2.09 -36.38 7.70
CA ASN A 370 3.37 -36.55 7.02
C ASN A 370 3.22 -37.43 5.78
N LEU A 371 3.20 -36.80 4.59
CA LEU A 371 3.12 -37.48 3.28
C LEU A 371 4.27 -38.45 2.99
N THR A 372 5.40 -38.34 3.71
CA THR A 372 6.52 -39.29 3.62
C THR A 372 6.44 -40.41 4.67
N GLY A 373 5.38 -40.41 5.48
CA GLY A 373 5.17 -41.39 6.54
C GLY A 373 4.88 -42.80 6.02
N PRO A 374 5.06 -43.82 6.87
CA PRO A 374 4.91 -45.23 6.48
C PRO A 374 3.49 -45.59 6.00
N LYS A 375 2.47 -44.86 6.48
CA LYS A 375 1.07 -45.03 6.04
C LYS A 375 0.81 -44.49 4.63
N TRP A 376 1.51 -43.43 4.24
CA TRP A 376 1.36 -42.80 2.92
C TRP A 376 2.11 -43.55 1.83
N LYS A 377 3.28 -44.09 2.16
CA LYS A 377 4.15 -44.81 1.22
C LYS A 377 3.44 -45.85 0.34
N PRO A 378 2.71 -46.86 0.87
CA PRO A 378 2.08 -47.87 0.02
C PRO A 378 0.99 -47.27 -0.90
N TYR A 379 0.31 -46.22 -0.45
CA TYR A 379 -0.70 -45.52 -1.24
C TYR A 379 -0.07 -44.72 -2.38
N ILE A 380 1.00 -43.97 -2.09
CA ILE A 380 1.77 -43.21 -3.09
C ILE A 380 2.43 -44.16 -4.09
N ASP A 381 3.05 -45.25 -3.64
CA ASP A 381 3.69 -46.24 -4.51
C ASP A 381 2.67 -46.84 -5.49
N LYS A 382 1.48 -47.21 -4.99
CA LYS A 382 0.36 -47.66 -5.83
C LYS A 382 -0.05 -46.57 -6.83
N LEU A 383 -0.22 -45.33 -6.37
CA LEU A 383 -0.57 -44.20 -7.23
C LEU A 383 0.44 -43.98 -8.35
N VAL A 384 1.73 -44.03 -8.04
CA VAL A 384 2.80 -43.87 -9.03
C VAL A 384 2.79 -45.02 -10.02
N VAL A 385 2.52 -46.26 -9.59
CA VAL A 385 2.38 -47.41 -10.50
C VAL A 385 1.16 -47.24 -11.41
N ASP A 386 0.00 -46.93 -10.84
CA ASP A 386 -1.25 -46.71 -11.59
C ASP A 386 -1.10 -45.57 -12.59
N ASP A 387 -0.48 -44.47 -12.17
CA ASP A 387 -0.20 -43.33 -13.03
C ASP A 387 0.73 -43.71 -14.18
N ASN A 388 1.86 -44.34 -13.88
CA ASN A 388 2.76 -44.82 -14.92
C ASN A 388 2.09 -45.82 -15.86
N ALA A 389 1.17 -46.67 -15.37
CA ALA A 389 0.43 -47.60 -16.22
C ALA A 389 -0.54 -46.86 -17.17
N ASN A 390 -1.25 -45.86 -16.67
CA ASN A 390 -2.19 -45.06 -17.46
C ASN A 390 -1.50 -44.16 -18.49
N PHE A 391 -0.26 -43.72 -18.22
CA PHE A 391 0.50 -42.81 -19.08
C PHE A 391 1.69 -43.47 -19.80
N ARG A 392 1.81 -44.81 -19.75
CA ARG A 392 2.80 -45.62 -20.49
C ARG A 392 2.40 -45.67 -21.97
N GLY A 393 3.02 -44.88 -22.82
CA GLY A 393 2.81 -45.02 -24.28
C GLY A 393 3.21 -43.84 -25.13
N GLN A 394 3.43 -42.66 -24.54
CA GLN A 394 4.10 -41.57 -25.25
C GLN A 394 5.58 -41.61 -24.89
N THR A 395 6.34 -42.48 -25.56
CA THR A 395 7.74 -42.17 -25.83
C THR A 395 7.74 -40.75 -26.39
N PRO A 396 8.53 -39.80 -25.84
CA PRO A 396 8.51 -38.42 -26.29
C PRO A 396 8.82 -38.41 -27.79
N GLY A 397 7.79 -38.31 -28.62
CA GLY A 397 7.87 -38.40 -30.09
C GLY A 397 8.58 -37.22 -30.73
N ARG A 398 9.28 -36.43 -29.91
CA ARG A 398 10.19 -35.38 -30.32
C ARG A 398 11.13 -35.12 -29.15
N ALA A 399 12.21 -35.89 -29.10
CA ALA A 399 13.39 -35.45 -28.36
C ALA A 399 13.80 -34.09 -28.94
N VAL A 400 13.42 -33.02 -28.24
CA VAL A 400 14.21 -31.79 -28.33
C VAL A 400 15.53 -32.20 -27.68
N GLU A 401 16.57 -32.36 -28.50
CA GLU A 401 17.95 -32.62 -28.05
C GLU A 401 18.42 -31.47 -27.15
N GLY A 402 18.00 -31.52 -25.89
CA GLY A 402 18.69 -30.89 -24.78
C GLY A 402 19.56 -31.94 -24.09
N PRO A 403 20.68 -31.55 -23.45
CA PRO A 403 21.58 -32.48 -22.79
C PRO A 403 20.86 -33.17 -21.63
N ALA A 404 20.31 -34.36 -21.90
CA ALA A 404 19.68 -35.22 -20.92
C ALA A 404 20.75 -35.84 -20.03
N GLN A 405 20.98 -35.26 -18.85
CA GLN A 405 21.50 -36.04 -17.73
C GLN A 405 20.38 -36.97 -17.27
N ALA A 406 20.60 -38.28 -17.44
CA ALA A 406 19.68 -39.31 -16.99
C ALA A 406 19.61 -39.30 -15.46
N VAL A 407 18.60 -38.62 -14.90
CA VAL A 407 18.21 -38.77 -13.49
C VAL A 407 17.50 -40.11 -13.36
N GLY A 408 18.29 -41.15 -13.08
CA GLY A 408 17.76 -42.45 -12.67
C GLY A 408 17.08 -42.29 -11.31
N MET A 409 15.75 -42.18 -11.29
CA MET A 409 14.96 -42.31 -10.06
C MET A 409 14.95 -43.78 -9.61
N HIS A 410 16.10 -44.27 -9.17
CA HIS A 410 16.20 -45.54 -8.46
C HIS A 410 15.94 -45.24 -6.98
N LEU A 411 14.80 -45.70 -6.45
CA LEU A 411 14.58 -45.76 -5.00
C LEU A 411 15.60 -46.76 -4.42
N ALA A 412 16.79 -46.28 -4.08
CA ALA A 412 17.82 -47.09 -3.44
C ALA A 412 17.46 -47.34 -1.96
N PRO A 413 17.68 -48.55 -1.42
CA PRO A 413 17.55 -48.82 0.00
C PRO A 413 18.67 -48.09 0.76
N THR A 414 18.28 -47.27 1.75
CA THR A 414 19.22 -46.56 2.64
C THR A 414 20.14 -47.55 3.37
N PRO A 415 21.47 -47.41 3.29
CA PRO A 415 22.37 -48.17 4.14
C PRO A 415 22.33 -47.60 5.56
N ARG A 416 22.17 -48.50 6.53
CA ARG A 416 22.23 -48.25 7.95
C ARG A 416 23.70 -47.98 8.33
N VAL A 417 24.05 -46.75 8.69
CA VAL A 417 25.38 -46.39 9.21
C VAL A 417 25.26 -46.09 10.70
N GLY A 418 25.96 -46.90 11.50
CA GLY A 418 26.29 -46.61 12.89
C GLY A 418 27.68 -45.97 13.02
N GLY A 419 27.94 -45.35 14.16
CA GLY A 419 29.21 -44.72 14.55
C GLY A 419 29.10 -43.19 14.55
N SER A 420 28.82 -42.53 15.68
CA SER A 420 29.77 -42.21 16.76
C SER A 420 30.98 -41.45 16.25
N SER A 421 30.96 -40.11 16.35
CA SER A 421 32.14 -39.27 16.64
C SER A 421 31.71 -37.85 16.99
N SER A 422 32.13 -37.46 18.19
CA SER A 422 32.12 -36.15 18.82
C SER A 422 33.06 -35.14 18.15
N SER A 423 32.63 -33.88 18.03
CA SER A 423 33.44 -32.64 18.13
C SER A 423 32.51 -31.44 17.90
N SER A 424 32.11 -30.74 18.97
CA SER A 424 32.67 -29.45 19.40
C SER A 424 32.78 -28.40 18.29
N SER A 425 31.85 -27.43 18.27
CA SER A 425 32.16 -26.00 18.50
C SER A 425 30.99 -25.07 18.13
N VAL A 426 30.86 -24.01 18.94
CA VAL A 426 30.17 -22.73 18.72
C VAL A 426 28.70 -22.64 19.13
N ALA A 427 28.53 -22.45 20.43
CA ALA A 427 27.43 -21.72 21.04
C ALA A 427 27.55 -20.20 20.78
N ARG A 428 26.46 -19.54 20.38
CA ARG A 428 26.13 -18.14 20.72
C ARG A 428 24.76 -17.77 20.17
N LEU A 429 23.80 -17.52 21.07
CA LEU A 429 22.81 -16.41 21.07
C LEU A 429 21.62 -16.77 21.96
N GLN A 430 21.81 -16.60 23.27
CA GLN A 430 20.73 -16.32 24.22
C GLN A 430 21.21 -15.16 25.09
N ASN A 431 20.52 -14.02 24.98
CA ASN A 431 20.28 -13.03 26.03
C ASN A 431 19.87 -11.71 25.38
N LEU A 432 18.60 -11.33 25.54
CA LEU A 432 18.12 -9.95 25.63
C LEU A 432 16.62 -9.99 25.96
N LEU A 433 16.30 -10.13 27.25
CA LEU A 433 15.09 -9.60 27.89
C LEU A 433 15.38 -9.47 29.39
N SER A 434 15.83 -8.29 29.77
CA SER A 434 15.69 -7.67 31.09
C SER A 434 15.49 -6.18 30.83
#